data_AF-A0A9Q2HGP8-F1
#
_entry.id   AF-A0A9Q2HGP8-F1
#
_cell.length_a   1.000
_cell.length_b   1.000
_cell.length_c   1.000
_cell.angle_alpha   90.00
_cell.angle_beta   90.00
_cell.angle_gamma   90.00
#
_symmetry.space_group_name_H-M   'P 1'
#
loop_
_entity.id
_entity.type
_entity.pdbx_description
1 polymer ?
#
loop_
_entity_poly.entity_id
_entity_poly.type
_entity_poly.pdbx_seq_one_letter_code
_entity_poly.pdbx_strand_id
1 'polypeptide(L)'
;MKKKTIIILLILMIILFIPVVDKTSQSERVIIDNTSREIIHPDCFDENEHSNWIDEVTFNNALNEKEYDILGACSKEKLPTGKTSIFNRILLK
;
A
#
# COMPACT_ATOMS: atom_id res chain seq x y z
N MET A 1 -29.82 13.01 27.44
CA MET A 1 -29.34 11.88 26.59
C MET A 1 -28.95 12.31 25.18
N LYS A 2 -29.79 13.05 24.42
CA LYS A 2 -29.54 13.44 23.01
C LYS A 2 -28.20 14.16 22.74
N LYS A 3 -27.76 15.10 23.58
CA LYS A 3 -26.49 15.82 23.38
C LYS A 3 -25.26 14.90 23.45
N LYS A 4 -25.23 13.91 24.34
CA LYS A 4 -24.11 12.97 24.46
C LYS A 4 -24.02 12.04 23.25
N THR A 5 -25.15 11.56 22.74
CA THR A 5 -25.20 10.75 21.51
C THR A 5 -24.74 11.54 20.29
N ILE A 6 -25.13 12.82 20.16
CA ILE A 6 -24.67 13.68 19.06
C ILE A 6 -23.14 13.88 19.12
N ILE A 7 -22.59 14.12 20.32
CA ILE A 7 -21.14 14.29 20.50
C ILE A 7 -20.39 13.00 20.12
N ILE A 8 -20.87 11.84 20.56
CA ILE A 8 -20.26 10.54 20.22
C ILE A 8 -20.30 10.32 18.70
N LEU A 9 -21.43 10.62 18.06
CA LEU A 9 -21.57 10.48 16.61
C LEU A 9 -20.60 11.39 15.85
N LEU A 10 -20.44 12.63 16.31
CA LEU A 10 -19.51 13.59 15.71
C LEU A 10 -18.06 13.11 15.83
N ILE A 11 -17.66 12.59 16.99
CA ILE A 11 -16.32 12.03 17.21
C ILE A 11 -16.09 10.84 16.28
N LEU A 12 -17.06 9.94 16.18
CA LEU A 12 -16.98 8.77 15.30
C LEU A 12 -16.80 9.19 13.83
N MET A 13 -17.52 10.25 13.41
CA MET A 13 -17.41 10.80 12.07
C MET A 13 -16.01 11.36 11.81
N ILE A 14 -15.42 12.09 12.77
CA ILE A 14 -14.06 12.64 12.63
C ILE A 14 -13.03 11.51 12.48
N ILE A 15 -13.15 10.43 13.27
CA ILE A 15 -12.22 9.29 13.25
C ILE A 15 -12.15 8.65 11.85
N LEU A 16 -13.27 8.58 11.13
CA LEU A 16 -13.32 7.98 9.79
C LEU A 16 -12.44 8.70 8.75
N PHE A 17 -12.18 9.99 8.94
CA PHE A 17 -11.38 10.81 8.02
C PHE A 17 -9.89 10.86 8.36
N ILE A 18 -9.45 10.28 9.49
CA ILE A 18 -8.03 10.29 9.88
C ILE A 18 -7.25 9.32 8.97
N PRO A 19 -6.14 9.75 8.34
CA PRO A 19 -5.34 8.93 7.43
C PRO A 19 -4.41 7.98 8.21
N VAL A 20 -4.96 6.89 8.74
CA VAL A 20 -4.21 5.91 9.54
C VAL A 20 -3.91 4.61 8.81
N VAL A 21 -4.57 4.34 7.68
CA VAL A 21 -4.54 3.05 7.02
C VAL A 21 -3.58 3.09 5.83
N ASP A 22 -2.77 2.06 5.62
CA ASP A 22 -1.90 2.00 4.42
C ASP A 22 -2.73 1.93 3.13
N LYS A 23 -2.26 2.65 2.10
CA LYS A 23 -2.84 2.63 0.76
C LYS A 23 -2.66 1.26 0.09
N THR A 24 -1.43 0.74 0.06
CA THR A 24 -1.14 -0.66 -0.30
C THR A 24 -1.31 -1.55 0.92
N SER A 25 -1.89 -2.74 0.74
CA SER A 25 -1.95 -3.72 1.83
C SER A 25 -0.54 -4.19 2.20
N GLN A 26 -0.21 -4.25 3.49
CA GLN A 26 1.06 -4.80 3.95
C GLN A 26 1.24 -6.29 3.60
N SER A 27 0.12 -7.00 3.40
CA SER A 27 0.09 -8.40 2.97
C SER A 27 -0.02 -8.56 1.45
N GLU A 28 -0.04 -7.47 0.68
CA GLU A 28 -0.07 -7.53 -0.79
C GLU A 28 1.14 -8.32 -1.29
N ARG A 29 0.93 -9.18 -2.29
CA ARG A 29 2.00 -10.00 -2.86
C ARG A 29 2.70 -9.18 -3.93
N VAL A 30 4.02 -9.09 -3.83
CA VAL A 30 4.86 -8.35 -4.78
C VAL A 30 6.06 -9.20 -5.18
N ILE A 31 6.60 -8.88 -6.35
CA ILE A 31 7.83 -9.48 -6.84
C ILE A 31 8.96 -8.52 -6.47
N ILE A 32 10.07 -9.03 -5.95
CA ILE A 32 11.31 -8.27 -5.82
C ILE A 32 12.30 -8.75 -6.87
N ASP A 33 12.98 -7.80 -7.52
CA ASP A 33 14.17 -8.08 -8.32
C ASP A 33 15.41 -7.79 -7.48
N ASN A 34 16.13 -8.85 -7.12
CA ASN A 34 17.33 -8.77 -6.28
C ASN A 34 18.50 -8.09 -7.01
N THR A 35 18.49 -8.06 -8.35
CA THR A 35 19.54 -7.45 -9.17
C THR A 35 19.43 -5.93 -9.18
N SER A 36 18.25 -5.40 -9.49
CA SER A 36 17.97 -3.96 -9.54
C SER A 36 17.57 -3.38 -8.19
N ARG A 37 17.29 -4.24 -7.20
CA ARG A 37 16.72 -3.89 -5.90
C ARG A 37 15.39 -3.15 -6.07
N GLU A 38 14.51 -3.72 -6.89
CA GLU A 38 13.20 -3.14 -7.21
C GLU A 38 12.03 -3.95 -6.65
N ILE A 39 10.99 -3.26 -6.17
CA ILE A 39 9.67 -3.81 -5.86
C ILE A 39 8.74 -3.65 -7.07
N ILE A 40 8.22 -4.78 -7.55
CA ILE A 40 7.42 -4.87 -8.78
C ILE A 40 6.03 -5.42 -8.44
N HIS A 41 5.00 -4.72 -8.90
CA HIS A 41 3.64 -5.29 -8.84
C HIS A 41 3.55 -6.45 -9.84
N PRO A 42 2.91 -7.60 -9.52
CA PRO A 42 2.85 -8.76 -10.41
C PRO A 42 2.39 -8.44 -11.84
N ASP A 43 1.35 -7.61 -12.00
CA ASP A 43 0.87 -7.14 -13.31
C ASP A 43 1.86 -6.27 -14.11
N CYS A 44 2.95 -5.81 -13.50
CA CYS A 44 3.95 -4.92 -14.08
C CYS A 44 5.28 -5.62 -14.36
N PHE A 45 5.37 -6.93 -14.12
CA PHE A 45 6.58 -7.70 -14.40
C PHE A 45 6.77 -7.88 -15.91
N ASP A 46 8.00 -7.65 -16.37
CA ASP A 46 8.42 -7.84 -17.77
C ASP A 46 9.77 -8.57 -17.80
N GLU A 47 9.78 -9.76 -18.41
CA GLU A 47 10.97 -10.61 -18.56
C GLU A 47 12.10 -9.98 -19.38
N ASN A 48 11.80 -8.96 -20.19
CA ASN A 48 12.81 -8.24 -20.97
C ASN A 48 13.47 -7.11 -20.19
N GLU A 49 12.76 -6.55 -19.20
CA GLU A 49 13.21 -5.40 -18.40
C GLU A 49 13.77 -5.81 -17.03
N HIS A 50 13.32 -6.95 -16.49
CA HIS A 50 13.68 -7.44 -15.16
C HIS A 50 14.58 -8.67 -15.23
N SER A 51 15.33 -8.92 -14.16
CA SER A 51 16.24 -10.05 -14.07
C SER A 51 15.55 -11.37 -13.76
N ASN A 52 16.29 -12.48 -13.88
CA ASN A 52 15.84 -13.80 -13.44
C ASN A 52 16.12 -14.07 -11.95
N TRP A 53 16.72 -13.12 -11.23
CA TRP A 53 16.99 -13.25 -9.80
C TRP A 53 15.88 -12.57 -8.99
N ILE A 54 14.70 -13.18 -9.00
CA ILE A 54 13.47 -12.63 -8.42
C ILE A 54 12.92 -13.51 -7.31
N ASP A 55 12.20 -12.90 -6.37
CA ASP A 55 11.45 -13.59 -5.32
C ASP A 55 10.05 -12.97 -5.15
N GLU A 56 9.07 -13.77 -4.72
CA GLU A 56 7.75 -13.26 -4.37
C GLU A 56 7.63 -13.13 -2.84
N VAL A 57 7.37 -11.91 -2.37
CA VAL A 57 7.29 -11.58 -0.95
C VAL A 57 6.05 -10.74 -0.66
N THR A 58 5.78 -10.46 0.61
CA THR A 58 4.76 -9.47 0.98
C THR A 58 5.31 -8.05 0.83
N PHE A 59 4.46 -7.08 0.51
CA PHE A 59 4.85 -5.68 0.39
C PHE A 59 5.51 -5.15 1.68
N ASN A 60 5.05 -5.60 2.84
CA ASN A 60 5.72 -5.29 4.11
C ASN A 60 7.13 -5.85 4.18
N ASN A 61 7.36 -7.09 3.74
CA ASN A 61 8.69 -7.67 3.76
C ASN A 61 9.61 -6.92 2.79
N ALA A 62 9.13 -6.64 1.58
CA ALA A 62 9.88 -5.86 0.58
C ALA A 62 10.28 -4.48 1.10
N LEU A 63 9.39 -3.76 1.80
CA LEU A 63 9.69 -2.44 2.39
C LEU A 63 10.65 -2.50 3.60
N ASN A 64 10.62 -3.58 4.37
CA ASN A 64 11.45 -3.73 5.57
C ASN A 64 12.86 -4.26 5.26
N GLU A 65 13.04 -4.88 4.09
CA GLU A 65 14.37 -5.16 3.54
C GLU A 65 14.93 -3.86 2.97
N LYS A 66 15.94 -3.32 3.66
CA LYS A 66 16.36 -1.90 3.62
C LYS A 66 16.81 -1.30 2.28
N GLU A 67 16.64 -1.97 1.15
CA GLU A 67 17.18 -1.49 -0.11
C GLU A 67 16.28 -1.74 -1.33
N TYR A 68 15.02 -2.18 -1.18
CA TYR A 68 14.12 -2.29 -2.33
C TYR A 68 13.25 -1.05 -2.51
N ASP A 69 13.27 -0.48 -3.71
CA ASP A 69 12.47 0.69 -4.08
C ASP A 69 11.44 0.34 -5.16
N ILE A 70 10.32 1.07 -5.18
CA ILE A 70 9.38 1.00 -6.31
C ILE A 70 9.88 1.99 -7.37
N LEU A 71 10.43 1.52 -8.49
CA LEU A 71 11.04 2.40 -9.51
C LEU A 71 10.12 2.62 -10.71
N GLY A 72 9.55 1.55 -11.26
CA GLY A 72 8.68 1.55 -12.44
C GLY A 72 7.36 2.33 -12.24
N ALA A 73 6.93 3.05 -13.29
CA ALA A 73 5.70 3.84 -13.26
C ALA A 73 4.46 2.97 -13.01
N CYS A 74 4.38 1.80 -13.64
CA CYS A 74 3.30 0.82 -13.45
C CYS A 74 3.20 0.37 -11.97
N SER A 75 4.33 -0.01 -11.38
CA SER A 75 4.37 -0.45 -9.98
C SER A 75 4.06 0.70 -9.01
N LYS A 76 4.49 1.94 -9.29
CA LYS A 76 4.14 3.12 -8.48
C LYS A 76 2.64 3.43 -8.48
N GLU A 77 1.98 3.23 -9.61
CA GLU A 77 0.53 3.43 -9.74
C GLU A 77 -0.25 2.36 -8.95
N LYS A 78 0.18 1.10 -9.04
CA LYS A 78 -0.52 -0.03 -8.42
C LYS A 78 -0.14 -0.28 -6.96
N LEU A 79 1.03 0.16 -6.52
CA LEU A 79 1.52 0.08 -5.14
C LEU A 79 1.68 1.48 -4.53
N PRO A 80 0.60 2.28 -4.45
CA PRO A 80 0.69 3.64 -3.94
C PRO A 80 1.14 3.65 -2.47
N THR A 81 2.21 4.38 -2.17
CA THR A 81 2.73 4.50 -0.80
C THR A 81 2.00 5.56 0.02
N GLY A 82 2.12 5.43 1.34
CA GLY A 82 1.54 6.35 2.32
C GLY A 82 0.21 5.88 2.91
N LYS A 83 -0.41 6.77 3.70
CA LYS A 83 -1.66 6.49 4.42
C LYS A 83 -2.88 7.09 3.72
N THR A 84 -4.02 6.46 3.91
CA THR A 84 -5.36 6.88 3.51
C THR A 84 -6.32 6.74 4.68
N SER A 85 -7.46 7.42 4.59
CA SER A 85 -8.51 7.35 5.61
C SER A 85 -9.31 6.05 5.48
N ILE A 86 -9.92 5.63 6.59
CA ILE A 86 -10.82 4.47 6.61
C ILE A 86 -11.98 4.71 5.64
N PHE A 87 -12.50 5.95 5.62
CA PHE A 87 -13.55 6.36 4.69
C PHE A 87 -13.15 6.10 3.24
N ASN A 88 -11.99 6.58 2.81
CA ASN A 88 -11.55 6.43 1.43
C ASN A 88 -11.33 4.96 1.05
N ARG A 89 -10.72 4.17 1.94
CA ARG A 89 -10.45 2.75 1.68
C ARG A 89 -11.72 1.90 1.52
N ILE A 90 -12.81 2.25 2.19
CA ILE A 90 -14.06 1.48 2.17
C ILE A 90 -15.05 2.02 1.13
N LEU A 91 -15.18 3.35 1.02
CA LEU A 91 -16.27 3.99 0.26
C LEU A 91 -15.83 4.60 -1.08
N LEU A 92 -14.55 4.90 -1.26
CA LEU A 92 -14.01 5.55 -2.46
C LEU A 92 -12.90 4.71 -3.11
N LYS A 93 -13.07 3.38 -3.08
CA LYS A 93 -12.09 2.40 -3.59
C LYS A 93 -11.56 2.78 -4.98
#